data_AF-A0A1A8H704-F1
#
_entry.id   AF-A0A1A8H704-F1
#
_cell.length_a   1.000
_cell.length_b   1.000
_cell.length_c   1.000
_cell.angle_alpha   90.00
_cell.angle_beta   90.00
_cell.angle_gamma   90.00
#
_symmetry.space_group_name_H-M   'P 1'
#
loop_
_entity.id
_entity.type
_entity.pdbx_description
1 polymer ?
#
loop_
_entity_poly.entity_id
_entity_poly.type
_entity_poly.pdbx_seq_one_letter_code
_entity_poly.pdbx_strand_id
1 'polypeptide(L)'
;KHKRWLEAQKHAQTMSTFVTRNTTEADQVIKAEVKMAMLCAKNNVSFTFCDDFNKCVAEMFPDSAIARKYSAGKTKSTQLIKGATAAELDDELAKTCRSQPFSLMCDESNNRKTDKEFVILTRLYDEATLQVTTKFMEMPICNVGNAENLYEKLSEALRKRGIPD
;
A
#
# COMPACT_ATOMS: atom_id res chain seq x y z
N LYS A 1 -6.27 39.28 42.92
CA LYS A 1 -6.05 39.23 41.44
C LYS A 1 -5.82 37.80 40.91
N HIS A 2 -5.25 36.87 41.70
CA HIS A 2 -4.99 35.48 41.28
C HIS A 2 -6.23 34.57 41.14
N LYS A 3 -7.29 34.82 41.94
CA LYS A 3 -8.51 34.00 42.00
C LYS A 3 -9.38 34.10 40.74
N ARG A 4 -9.49 35.31 40.15
CA ARG A 4 -10.25 35.56 38.91
C ARG A 4 -9.62 34.90 37.67
N TRP A 5 -8.31 34.71 37.67
CA TRP A 5 -7.58 34.08 36.57
C TRP A 5 -7.84 32.57 36.52
N LEU A 6 -7.92 31.92 37.69
CA LEU A 6 -8.27 30.50 37.83
C LEU A 6 -9.73 30.21 37.40
N GLU A 7 -10.65 31.13 37.65
CA GLU A 7 -12.06 31.00 37.22
C GLU A 7 -12.23 31.16 35.71
N ALA A 8 -11.47 32.07 35.09
CA ALA A 8 -11.46 32.23 33.63
C ALA A 8 -10.87 31.00 32.91
N GLN A 9 -9.86 30.35 33.50
CA GLN A 9 -9.22 29.16 32.95
C GLN A 9 -10.12 27.91 33.01
N LYS A 10 -11.08 27.84 33.96
CA LYS A 10 -12.07 26.76 34.02
C LYS A 10 -13.09 26.78 32.88
N HIS A 11 -13.35 27.96 32.30
CA HIS A 11 -14.27 28.13 31.18
C HIS A 11 -13.58 28.22 29.81
N ALA A 12 -12.25 28.29 29.77
CA ALA A 12 -11.50 28.26 28.53
C ALA A 12 -11.42 26.81 28.01
N GLN A 13 -12.00 26.56 26.84
CA GLN A 13 -11.79 25.29 26.15
C GLN A 13 -10.31 25.17 25.79
N THR A 14 -9.68 24.09 26.22
CA THR A 14 -8.27 23.80 25.92
C THR A 14 -8.12 23.63 24.40
N MET A 15 -7.22 24.39 23.78
CA MET A 15 -6.95 24.33 22.33
C MET A 15 -6.58 22.92 21.82
N SER A 16 -6.21 21.98 22.71
CA SER A 16 -5.94 20.58 22.37
C SER A 16 -7.13 19.90 21.69
N THR A 17 -8.38 20.28 22.01
CA THR A 17 -9.58 19.67 21.40
C THR A 17 -9.74 20.01 19.92
N PHE A 18 -9.13 21.10 19.45
CA PHE A 18 -9.12 21.47 18.02
C PHE A 18 -8.01 20.78 17.21
N VAL A 19 -7.02 20.18 17.87
CA VAL A 19 -5.82 19.62 17.20
C VAL A 19 -5.86 18.09 17.11
N THR A 20 -6.63 17.40 17.93
CA THR A 20 -6.87 15.96 17.77
C THR A 20 -7.99 15.69 16.77
N ARG A 21 -7.63 15.29 15.55
CA ARG A 21 -8.55 14.60 14.63
C ARG A 21 -9.01 13.31 15.32
N ASN A 22 -10.20 13.31 15.92
CA ASN A 22 -10.79 12.09 16.42
C ASN A 22 -11.09 11.16 15.24
N THR A 23 -10.64 9.91 15.30
CA THR A 23 -10.93 8.89 14.29
C THR A 23 -12.45 8.72 14.21
N THR A 24 -13.02 8.99 13.05
CA THR A 24 -14.45 8.80 12.82
C THR A 24 -14.75 7.32 12.63
N GLU A 25 -16.01 6.93 12.82
CA GLU A 25 -16.44 5.56 12.51
C GLU A 25 -16.19 5.20 11.03
N ALA A 26 -16.34 6.17 10.13
CA ALA A 26 -16.01 6.00 8.71
C ALA A 26 -14.53 5.66 8.50
N ASP A 27 -13.62 6.32 9.22
CA ASP A 27 -12.18 6.01 9.18
C ASP A 27 -11.90 4.58 9.67
N GLN A 28 -12.64 4.13 10.69
CA GLN A 28 -12.51 2.76 11.22
C GLN A 28 -13.00 1.71 10.23
N VAL A 29 -14.10 1.98 9.50
CA VAL A 29 -14.59 1.12 8.41
C VAL A 29 -13.54 1.04 7.31
N ILE A 30 -13.02 2.17 6.83
CA ILE A 30 -11.96 2.19 5.81
C ILE A 30 -10.72 1.42 6.28
N LYS A 31 -10.31 1.60 7.53
CA LYS A 31 -9.18 0.86 8.11
C LYS A 31 -9.41 -0.66 8.10
N ALA A 32 -10.62 -1.12 8.42
CA ALA A 32 -10.96 -2.55 8.37
C ALA A 32 -10.90 -3.09 6.93
N GLU A 33 -11.44 -2.34 5.97
CA GLU A 33 -11.46 -2.69 4.55
C GLU A 33 -10.04 -2.75 3.95
N VAL A 34 -9.20 -1.75 4.23
CA VAL A 34 -7.79 -1.74 3.80
C VAL A 34 -7.03 -2.92 4.42
N LYS A 35 -7.25 -3.21 5.71
CA LYS A 35 -6.60 -4.33 6.39
C LYS A 35 -6.99 -5.67 5.76
N MET A 36 -8.26 -5.86 5.40
CA MET A 36 -8.73 -7.07 4.73
C MET A 36 -8.14 -7.20 3.32
N ALA A 37 -8.15 -6.12 2.54
CA ALA A 37 -7.56 -6.10 1.20
C ALA A 37 -6.06 -6.43 1.24
N MET A 38 -5.32 -5.85 2.20
CA MET A 38 -3.91 -6.13 2.42
C MET A 38 -3.64 -7.57 2.86
N LEU A 39 -4.52 -8.13 3.71
CA LEU A 39 -4.41 -9.53 4.11
C LEU A 39 -4.60 -10.47 2.91
N CYS A 40 -5.56 -10.19 2.05
CA CYS A 40 -5.76 -10.94 0.81
C CYS A 40 -4.53 -10.86 -0.09
N ALA A 41 -4.00 -9.66 -0.33
CA ALA A 41 -2.82 -9.44 -1.15
C ALA A 41 -1.60 -10.19 -0.59
N LYS A 42 -1.35 -10.07 0.72
CA LYS A 42 -0.22 -10.72 1.40
C LYS A 42 -0.26 -12.25 1.30
N ASN A 43 -1.44 -12.85 1.38
CA ASN A 43 -1.61 -14.31 1.37
C ASN A 43 -1.95 -14.88 -0.01
N ASN A 44 -1.86 -14.08 -1.07
CA ASN A 44 -2.24 -14.47 -2.43
C ASN A 44 -3.68 -15.03 -2.51
N VAL A 45 -4.59 -14.43 -1.75
CA VAL A 45 -6.03 -14.76 -1.78
C VAL A 45 -6.71 -13.87 -2.81
N SER A 46 -7.50 -14.48 -3.69
CA SER A 46 -8.28 -13.74 -4.69
C SER A 46 -9.21 -12.72 -4.03
N PHE A 47 -9.24 -11.49 -4.54
CA PHE A 47 -10.18 -10.47 -4.06
C PHE A 47 -11.66 -10.81 -4.33
N THR A 48 -11.96 -11.83 -5.14
CA THR A 48 -13.33 -12.36 -5.23
C THR A 48 -13.81 -12.90 -3.88
N PHE A 49 -12.91 -13.38 -3.02
CA PHE A 49 -13.24 -13.78 -1.65
C PHE A 49 -13.87 -12.64 -0.84
N CYS A 50 -13.45 -11.39 -1.11
CA CYS A 50 -14.00 -10.23 -0.42
C CYS A 50 -15.50 -10.04 -0.68
N ASP A 51 -16.02 -10.49 -1.84
CA ASP A 51 -17.46 -10.39 -2.15
C ASP A 51 -18.31 -11.27 -1.22
N ASP A 52 -17.81 -12.44 -0.86
CA ASP A 52 -18.48 -13.35 0.08
C ASP A 52 -18.23 -12.95 1.53
N PHE A 53 -17.00 -12.53 1.87
CA PHE A 53 -16.68 -12.00 3.18
C PHE A 53 -17.57 -10.79 3.55
N ASN A 54 -17.85 -9.92 2.58
CA ASN A 54 -18.72 -8.76 2.75
C ASN A 54 -20.14 -9.14 3.19
N LYS A 55 -20.64 -10.32 2.81
CA LYS A 55 -21.97 -10.81 3.24
C LYS A 55 -21.92 -11.36 4.66
N CYS A 56 -20.85 -12.07 5.01
CA CYS A 56 -20.74 -12.74 6.31
C CYS A 56 -20.32 -11.82 7.46
N VAL A 57 -19.54 -10.76 7.20
CA VAL A 57 -18.89 -9.97 8.27
C VAL A 57 -19.90 -9.33 9.24
N ALA A 58 -21.06 -8.86 8.74
CA ALA A 58 -22.10 -8.30 9.58
C ALA A 58 -22.82 -9.36 10.43
N GLU A 59 -22.94 -10.59 9.92
CA GLU A 59 -23.55 -11.73 10.61
C GLU A 59 -22.61 -12.31 11.69
N MET A 60 -21.30 -12.31 11.42
CA MET A 60 -20.28 -12.78 12.36
C MET A 60 -20.16 -11.86 13.59
N PHE A 61 -20.41 -10.55 13.41
CA PHE A 61 -20.23 -9.52 14.44
C PHE A 61 -21.45 -8.57 14.49
N PRO A 62 -22.62 -9.06 14.96
CA PRO A 62 -23.87 -8.32 14.86
C PRO A 62 -23.88 -7.04 15.72
N ASP A 63 -23.10 -7.00 16.79
CA ASP A 63 -22.93 -5.85 17.69
C ASP A 63 -22.03 -4.75 17.09
N SER A 64 -21.15 -5.09 16.14
CA SER A 64 -20.17 -4.17 15.57
C SER A 64 -20.77 -3.22 14.52
N ALA A 65 -20.76 -1.93 14.81
CA ALA A 65 -21.15 -0.90 13.84
C ALA A 65 -20.22 -0.85 12.61
N ILE A 66 -18.93 -1.15 12.80
CA ILE A 66 -17.94 -1.24 11.73
C ILE A 66 -18.28 -2.40 10.80
N ALA A 67 -18.59 -3.58 11.35
CA ALA A 67 -18.92 -4.76 10.56
C ALA A 67 -20.20 -4.56 9.74
N ARG A 68 -21.23 -3.93 10.32
CA ARG A 68 -22.47 -3.59 9.60
C ARG A 68 -22.27 -2.60 8.46
N LYS A 69 -21.24 -1.75 8.53
CA LYS A 69 -20.91 -0.74 7.52
C LYS A 69 -19.78 -1.16 6.57
N TYR A 70 -19.13 -2.29 6.84
CA TYR A 70 -18.13 -2.86 5.95
C TYR A 70 -18.79 -3.14 4.58
N SER A 71 -18.15 -2.66 3.51
CA SER A 71 -18.72 -2.73 2.16
C SER A 71 -17.66 -2.98 1.08
N ALA A 72 -16.52 -3.58 1.46
CA ALA A 72 -15.42 -3.83 0.53
C ALA A 72 -15.47 -5.23 -0.08
N GLY A 73 -16.15 -5.33 -1.23
CA GLY A 73 -16.02 -6.45 -2.16
C GLY A 73 -14.76 -6.36 -3.04
N LYS A 74 -14.72 -7.16 -4.11
CA LYS A 74 -13.59 -7.27 -5.05
C LYS A 74 -13.15 -5.93 -5.62
N THR A 75 -14.09 -5.15 -6.16
CA THR A 75 -13.80 -3.89 -6.85
C THR A 75 -13.18 -2.88 -5.89
N LYS A 76 -13.81 -2.67 -4.73
CA LYS A 76 -13.31 -1.72 -3.71
C LYS A 76 -11.96 -2.18 -3.18
N SER A 77 -11.80 -3.46 -2.84
CA SER A 77 -10.52 -4.02 -2.37
C SER A 77 -9.40 -3.83 -3.40
N THR A 78 -9.68 -4.06 -4.68
CA THR A 78 -8.72 -3.83 -5.78
C THR A 78 -8.29 -2.37 -5.86
N GLN A 79 -9.25 -1.43 -5.73
CA GLN A 79 -8.94 0.00 -5.76
C GLN A 79 -8.21 0.48 -4.51
N LEU A 80 -8.49 -0.09 -3.33
CA LEU A 80 -7.73 0.21 -2.12
C LEU A 80 -6.26 -0.21 -2.26
N ILE A 81 -6.00 -1.36 -2.88
CA ILE A 81 -4.63 -1.80 -3.15
C ILE A 81 -3.97 -0.94 -4.23
N LYS A 82 -4.60 -0.81 -5.40
CA LYS A 82 -4.00 -0.10 -6.55
C LYS A 82 -3.90 1.41 -6.35
N GLY A 83 -4.97 2.03 -5.84
CA GLY A 83 -5.12 3.49 -5.78
C GLY A 83 -4.56 4.12 -4.52
N ALA A 84 -4.43 3.37 -3.42
CA ALA A 84 -3.90 3.91 -2.17
C ALA A 84 -2.58 3.26 -1.75
N THR A 85 -2.51 1.92 -1.75
CA THR A 85 -1.37 1.24 -1.12
C THR A 85 -0.17 1.09 -2.07
N ALA A 86 -0.41 0.83 -3.35
CA ALA A 86 0.66 0.57 -4.31
C ALA A 86 1.60 1.77 -4.49
N ALA A 87 1.05 3.00 -4.51
CA ALA A 87 1.86 4.22 -4.63
C ALA A 87 2.78 4.42 -3.43
N GLU A 88 2.28 4.21 -2.21
CA GLU A 88 3.11 4.33 -1.00
C GLU A 88 4.23 3.28 -0.98
N LEU A 89 3.92 2.02 -1.32
CA LEU A 89 4.91 0.95 -1.38
C LEU A 89 5.99 1.21 -2.45
N ASP A 90 5.61 1.77 -3.60
CA ASP A 90 6.55 2.16 -4.65
C ASP A 90 7.44 3.33 -4.21
N ASP A 91 6.87 4.32 -3.52
CA ASP A 91 7.62 5.45 -2.96
C ASP A 91 8.59 5.02 -1.86
N GLU A 92 8.18 4.12 -0.96
CA GLU A 92 9.05 3.52 0.06
C GLU A 92 10.20 2.73 -0.57
N LEU A 93 9.90 1.93 -1.59
CA LEU A 93 10.91 1.21 -2.34
C LEU A 93 11.90 2.18 -2.99
N ALA A 94 11.40 3.20 -3.68
CA ALA A 94 12.21 4.19 -4.37
C ALA A 94 13.10 4.97 -3.39
N LYS A 95 12.57 5.37 -2.22
CA LYS A 95 13.35 6.01 -1.15
C LYS A 95 14.51 5.11 -0.70
N THR A 96 14.23 3.83 -0.48
CA THR A 96 15.23 2.86 -0.04
C THR A 96 16.30 2.64 -1.12
N CYS A 97 15.92 2.45 -2.38
CA CYS A 97 16.88 2.27 -3.47
C CYS A 97 17.79 3.50 -3.68
N ARG A 98 17.33 4.71 -3.35
CA ARG A 98 18.16 5.93 -3.42
C ARG A 98 19.11 6.09 -2.23
N SER A 99 18.81 5.49 -1.08
CA SER A 99 19.59 5.70 0.15
C SER A 99 20.66 4.64 0.39
N GLN A 100 20.59 3.49 -0.27
CA GLN A 100 21.50 2.37 -0.03
C GLN A 100 21.75 1.52 -1.28
N PRO A 101 22.81 0.70 -1.29
CA PRO A 101 23.01 -0.30 -2.33
C PRO A 101 21.87 -1.32 -2.39
N PHE A 102 21.56 -1.74 -3.61
CA PHE A 102 20.60 -2.81 -3.89
C PHE A 102 21.10 -3.62 -5.09
N SER A 103 20.52 -4.79 -5.29
CA SER A 103 20.73 -5.60 -6.49
C SER A 103 19.43 -5.70 -7.27
N LEU A 104 19.55 -5.84 -8.59
CA LEU A 104 18.42 -6.07 -9.48
C LEU A 104 18.35 -7.55 -9.84
N MET A 105 17.13 -8.08 -9.88
CA MET A 105 16.85 -9.40 -10.43
C MET A 105 15.86 -9.20 -11.56
N CYS A 106 16.27 -9.56 -12.76
CA CYS A 106 15.48 -9.36 -13.97
C CYS A 106 15.22 -10.71 -14.64
N ASP A 107 13.99 -10.93 -15.12
CA ASP A 107 13.61 -12.15 -15.84
C ASP A 107 12.62 -11.83 -16.97
N GLU A 108 12.67 -12.59 -18.07
CA GLU A 108 11.79 -12.45 -19.23
C GLU A 108 10.76 -13.57 -19.25
N SER A 109 9.48 -13.23 -19.40
CA SER A 109 8.43 -14.23 -19.57
C SER A 109 8.44 -14.81 -20.99
N ASN A 110 8.40 -16.14 -21.09
CA ASN A 110 8.54 -16.88 -22.36
C ASN A 110 7.20 -17.29 -22.99
N ASN A 111 6.12 -16.53 -22.74
CA ASN A 111 4.79 -16.95 -23.18
C ASN A 111 4.55 -16.60 -24.67
N ARG A 112 4.66 -17.60 -25.56
CA ARG A 112 4.60 -17.43 -27.04
C ARG A 112 3.28 -16.88 -27.61
N LYS A 113 2.24 -16.70 -26.79
CA LYS A 113 0.89 -16.29 -27.22
C LYS A 113 0.39 -14.99 -26.57
N THR A 114 1.22 -14.32 -25.78
CA THR A 114 0.85 -13.08 -25.09
C THR A 114 1.99 -12.08 -25.18
N ASP A 115 1.71 -10.85 -24.73
CA ASP A 115 2.75 -9.88 -24.45
C ASP A 115 3.83 -10.51 -23.56
N LYS A 116 5.09 -10.22 -23.88
CA LYS A 116 6.24 -10.65 -23.09
C LYS A 116 6.45 -9.65 -21.96
N GLU A 117 6.57 -10.16 -20.76
CA GLU A 117 6.76 -9.37 -19.56
C GLU A 117 8.23 -9.42 -19.16
N PHE A 118 8.79 -8.27 -18.83
CA PHE A 118 10.12 -8.16 -18.27
C PHE A 118 9.98 -7.81 -16.80
N VAL A 119 10.13 -8.79 -15.90
CA VAL A 119 9.99 -8.54 -14.46
C VAL A 119 11.29 -7.95 -13.92
N ILE A 120 11.16 -6.90 -13.12
CA ILE A 120 12.25 -6.21 -12.44
C ILE A 120 11.95 -6.28 -10.94
N LEU A 121 12.82 -6.98 -10.21
CA LEU A 121 12.79 -7.06 -8.76
C LEU A 121 14.04 -6.40 -8.19
N THR A 122 13.90 -5.87 -6.98
CA THR A 122 15.01 -5.32 -6.20
C THR A 122 15.28 -6.22 -5.01
N ARG A 123 16.55 -6.47 -4.73
CA ARG A 123 16.99 -7.15 -3.53
C ARG A 123 17.81 -6.19 -2.69
N LEU A 124 17.32 -5.91 -1.49
CA LEU A 124 17.86 -4.86 -0.63
C LEU A 124 17.75 -5.24 0.85
N TYR A 125 18.55 -4.59 1.70
CA TYR A 125 18.45 -4.77 3.14
C TYR A 125 17.28 -3.93 3.67
N ASP A 126 16.36 -4.57 4.38
CA ASP A 126 15.21 -3.91 4.99
C ASP A 126 15.50 -3.69 6.48
N GLU A 127 15.75 -2.44 6.87
CA GLU A 127 16.10 -2.08 8.24
C GLU A 127 14.96 -2.34 9.24
N ALA A 128 13.70 -2.30 8.80
CA ALA A 128 12.56 -2.54 9.68
C ALA A 128 12.44 -4.02 10.08
N THR A 129 12.85 -4.92 9.20
CA THR A 129 12.80 -6.38 9.44
C THR A 129 14.17 -6.98 9.77
N LEU A 130 15.25 -6.19 9.62
CA LEU A 130 16.65 -6.61 9.76
C LEU A 130 17.03 -7.77 8.83
N GLN A 131 16.45 -7.81 7.63
CA GLN A 131 16.61 -8.91 6.68
C GLN A 131 16.84 -8.40 5.26
N VAL A 132 17.53 -9.19 4.45
CA VAL A 132 17.57 -8.96 3.00
C VAL A 132 16.26 -9.44 2.40
N THR A 133 15.52 -8.53 1.76
CA THR A 133 14.22 -8.81 1.17
C THR A 133 14.25 -8.58 -0.34
N THR A 134 13.38 -9.31 -1.06
CA THR A 134 13.14 -9.08 -2.48
C THR A 134 11.81 -8.34 -2.63
N LYS A 135 11.82 -7.17 -3.27
CA LYS A 135 10.66 -6.32 -3.50
C LYS A 135 10.41 -6.16 -4.99
N PHE A 136 9.13 -6.20 -5.37
CA PHE A 136 8.70 -5.95 -6.73
C PHE A 136 8.92 -4.48 -7.08
N MET A 137 9.55 -4.20 -8.22
CA MET A 137 9.70 -2.83 -8.75
C MET A 137 8.75 -2.60 -9.91
N GLU A 138 8.89 -3.36 -10.99
CA GLU A 138 8.05 -3.17 -12.18
C GLU A 138 8.00 -4.43 -13.03
N MET A 139 7.01 -4.48 -13.91
CA MET A 139 6.87 -5.55 -14.90
C MET A 139 6.38 -4.97 -16.23
N PRO A 140 7.23 -4.18 -16.92
CA PRO A 140 6.88 -3.65 -18.22
C PRO A 140 6.70 -4.75 -19.27
N ILE A 141 5.88 -4.44 -20.28
CA ILE A 141 5.80 -5.26 -21.50
C ILE A 141 7.03 -4.96 -22.36
N CYS A 142 7.75 -6.00 -22.78
CA CYS A 142 8.91 -5.93 -23.65
C CYS A 142 8.88 -7.05 -24.69
N ASN A 143 8.12 -6.84 -25.77
CA ASN A 143 7.91 -7.84 -26.82
C ASN A 143 9.16 -8.15 -27.66
N VAL A 144 10.18 -7.29 -27.61
CA VAL A 144 11.46 -7.47 -28.30
C VAL A 144 12.57 -7.48 -27.25
N GLY A 145 12.92 -8.67 -26.74
CA GLY A 145 13.92 -8.90 -25.69
C GLY A 145 15.37 -8.83 -26.19
N ASN A 146 15.74 -7.78 -26.92
CA ASN A 146 17.16 -7.52 -27.22
C ASN A 146 17.79 -6.71 -26.07
N ALA A 147 19.13 -6.66 -26.02
CA ALA A 147 19.85 -5.98 -24.92
C ALA A 147 19.49 -4.50 -24.78
N GLU A 148 19.28 -3.80 -25.90
CA GLU A 148 18.96 -2.37 -25.94
C GLU A 148 17.58 -2.09 -25.31
N ASN A 149 16.55 -2.83 -25.73
CA ASN A 149 15.19 -2.64 -25.23
C ASN A 149 15.05 -3.05 -23.76
N LEU A 150 15.72 -4.12 -23.34
CA LEU A 150 15.73 -4.52 -21.93
C LEU A 150 16.42 -3.46 -21.06
N TYR A 151 17.53 -2.89 -21.54
CA TYR A 151 18.21 -1.79 -20.87
C TYR A 151 17.31 -0.54 -20.80
N GLU A 152 16.65 -0.17 -21.90
CA GLU A 152 15.73 0.97 -21.93
C GLU A 152 14.59 0.79 -20.92
N LYS A 153 13.96 -0.40 -20.85
CA LYS A 153 12.91 -0.68 -19.86
C LYS A 153 13.40 -0.62 -18.43
N LEU A 154 14.63 -1.07 -18.18
CA LEU A 154 15.24 -0.96 -16.87
C LEU A 154 15.53 0.51 -16.51
N SER A 155 16.15 1.26 -17.41
CA SER A 155 16.46 2.69 -17.22
C SER A 155 15.19 3.52 -17.01
N GLU A 156 14.12 3.26 -17.77
CA GLU A 156 12.81 3.87 -17.55
C GLU A 156 12.28 3.61 -16.13
N ALA A 157 12.37 2.36 -15.65
CA ALA A 157 11.90 1.98 -14.32
C ALA A 157 12.69 2.67 -13.19
N LEU A 158 14.00 2.84 -13.36
CA LEU A 158 14.87 3.55 -12.40
C LEU A 158 14.63 5.06 -12.44
N ARG A 159 14.59 5.65 -13.64
CA ARG A 159 14.39 7.10 -13.85
C ARG A 159 13.04 7.58 -13.33
N LYS A 160 11.97 6.82 -13.56
CA LYS A 160 10.62 7.09 -13.01
C LYS A 160 10.63 7.26 -11.49
N ARG A 161 11.58 6.60 -10.82
CA ARG A 161 11.76 6.58 -9.36
C ARG A 161 12.89 7.49 -8.89
N GLY A 162 13.51 8.27 -9.79
CA GLY A 162 14.65 9.13 -9.47
C GLY A 162 15.85 8.35 -8.92
N ILE A 163 15.98 7.07 -9.28
CA ILE A 163 17.13 6.23 -8.94
C ILE A 163 18.19 6.47 -10.03
N PRO A 164 19.43 6.84 -9.68
CA PRO A 164 20.50 7.02 -10.66
C PRO A 164 20.84 5.68 -11.33
N ASP A 165 20.99 5.71 -12.66
CA ASP A 165 21.45 4.61 -13.51
C ASP A 165 22.86 4.84 -14.09
#